data_AF-A0A8S3ZJC8-F1
#
_entry.id   AF-A0A8S3ZJC8-F1
#
_cell.length_a   1.000
_cell.length_b   1.000
_cell.length_c   1.000
_cell.angle_alpha   90.00
_cell.angle_beta   90.00
_cell.angle_gamma   90.00
#
_symmetry.space_group_name_H-M   'P 1'
#
loop_
_entity.id
_entity.type
_entity.pdbx_description
1 polymer ?
#
loop_
_entity_poly.entity_id
_entity_poly.type
_entity_poly.pdbx_seq_one_letter_code
_entity_poly.pdbx_strand_id
1 'polypeptide(L)' 'VLEDGRHSYYLDGKKPSESNWMRFVNCSRSEDEQSVTAYQYKGEIYFRAHRHIFAGNEIL' A
#
# COMPACT_ATOMS: atom_id res chain seq x y z
N VAL A 1 3.03 -2.74 -11.51
CA VAL A 1 4.22 -1.88 -11.42
C VAL A 1 4.54 -1.33 -12.80
N LEU A 2 4.81 -0.04 -12.89
CA LEU A 2 5.15 0.66 -14.12
C LEU A 2 6.66 0.81 -14.27
N GLU A 3 7.16 0.65 -15.48
CA GLU A 3 8.53 0.92 -15.88
C GLU A 3 8.47 1.74 -17.17
N ASP A 4 9.12 2.90 -17.20
CA ASP A 4 9.02 3.88 -18.31
C ASP A 4 7.58 4.20 -18.74
N GLY A 5 6.67 4.30 -17.77
CA GLY A 5 5.25 4.59 -17.98
C GLY A 5 4.44 3.42 -18.55
N ARG A 6 5.04 2.24 -18.73
CA ARG A 6 4.38 1.04 -19.24
C ARG A 6 4.21 0.00 -18.15
N HIS A 7 3.16 -0.80 -18.24
CA HIS A 7 2.97 -1.93 -17.34
C HIS A 7 4.12 -2.94 -17.50
N SER A 8 4.86 -3.21 -16.42
CA SER A 8 5.96 -4.16 -16.40
C SER A 8 5.51 -5.49 -15.79
N TYR A 9 5.10 -5.51 -14.51
CA TYR A 9 4.67 -6.73 -13.81
C TYR A 9 3.64 -6.46 -12.70
N TYR A 10 3.06 -7.52 -12.15
CA TYR A 10 2.20 -7.48 -10.96
C TYR A 10 2.97 -7.86 -9.71
N LEU A 11 2.72 -7.13 -8.62
CA LEU A 11 3.19 -7.51 -7.29
C LEU A 11 2.09 -8.32 -6.59
N ASP A 12 2.30 -9.61 -6.39
CA ASP A 12 1.32 -10.49 -5.76
C ASP A 12 1.71 -10.79 -4.29
N GLY A 13 0.94 -10.24 -3.36
CA GLY A 13 1.10 -10.46 -1.92
C GLY A 13 0.37 -11.69 -1.37
N LYS A 14 -0.21 -12.56 -2.21
CA LYS A 14 -1.05 -13.68 -1.73
C LYS A 14 -0.30 -14.68 -0.86
N LYS A 15 0.92 -15.07 -1.24
CA LYS A 15 1.69 -16.12 -0.53
C LYS A 15 2.37 -15.54 0.72
N PRO A 16 1.99 -15.93 1.95
CA PRO A 16 2.52 -15.31 3.17
C PRO A 16 4.03 -15.47 3.36
N SER A 17 4.63 -16.54 2.84
CA SER A 17 6.08 -16.77 2.94
C SER A 17 6.92 -15.93 1.97
N GLU A 18 6.28 -15.24 1.02
CA GLU A 18 6.92 -14.43 -0.03
C GLU A 18 6.45 -12.98 0.00
N SER A 19 5.77 -12.56 1.07
CA SER A 19 5.19 -11.23 1.20
C SER A 19 5.46 -10.66 2.58
N ASN A 20 5.20 -9.36 2.74
CA ASN A 20 5.39 -8.64 3.99
C ASN A 20 4.03 -8.28 4.63
N TRP A 21 4.08 -7.51 5.72
CA TRP A 21 2.92 -7.09 6.48
C TRP A 21 1.92 -6.20 5.71
N MET A 22 2.35 -5.54 4.63
CA MET A 22 1.48 -4.63 3.86
C MET A 22 0.30 -5.36 3.21
N ARG A 23 0.41 -6.67 2.99
CA ARG A 23 -0.68 -7.53 2.47
C ARG A 23 -1.93 -7.55 3.36
N PHE A 24 -1.80 -7.17 4.63
CA PHE A 24 -2.88 -7.20 5.62
C PHE A 24 -3.55 -5.84 5.81
N VAL A 25 -3.03 -4.76 5.21
CA VAL A 25 -3.64 -3.43 5.24
C VAL A 25 -4.90 -3.46 4.38
N ASN A 26 -6.05 -3.11 4.98
CA ASN A 26 -7.32 -3.08 4.27
C ASN A 26 -7.42 -1.83 3.39
N CYS A 27 -8.27 -1.90 2.36
CA CYS A 27 -8.57 -0.74 1.54
C CYS A 27 -9.59 0.18 2.24
N SER A 28 -9.26 1.46 2.32
CA SER A 28 -10.23 2.52 2.60
C SER A 28 -11.41 2.51 1.63
N ARG A 29 -12.61 2.77 2.16
CA ARG A 29 -13.90 2.93 1.47
C ARG A 29 -14.24 4.39 1.21
N SER A 30 -13.63 5.32 1.94
CA SER A 30 -13.76 6.77 1.76
C SER A 30 -12.45 7.49 2.02
N GLU A 31 -12.34 8.72 1.51
CA GLU A 31 -11.19 9.60 1.80
C GLU A 31 -11.12 9.99 3.28
N ASP A 32 -12.25 9.98 4.00
CA ASP A 32 -12.29 10.38 5.41
C ASP A 32 -11.51 9.40 6.30
N GLU A 33 -11.61 8.09 6.04
CA GLU A 33 -10.92 7.05 6.82
C GLU A 33 -9.51 6.74 6.33
N GLN A 34 -9.14 7.17 5.11
CA GLN A 34 -7.83 6.87 4.52
C GLN A 34 -6.67 7.46 5.31
N SER A 35 -5.85 6.64 5.94
CA SER A 35 -4.67 7.09 6.68
C SER A 35 -3.39 7.08 5.84
N VAL A 36 -3.33 6.21 4.82
CA VAL A 36 -2.18 6.03 3.94
C VAL A 36 -2.54 6.07 2.46
N THR A 37 -1.59 6.50 1.64
CA THR A 37 -1.71 6.43 0.19
C THR A 37 -0.65 5.48 -0.38
N ALA A 38 -1.08 4.59 -1.28
CA ALA A 38 -0.17 3.76 -2.05
C ALA A 38 0.49 4.58 -3.17
N TYR A 39 1.81 4.48 -3.30
CA TYR A 39 2.53 5.11 -4.40
C TYR A 39 3.69 4.24 -4.86
N GLN A 40 4.06 4.41 -6.14
CA GLN A 40 5.20 3.73 -6.72
C GLN A 40 6.44 4.62 -6.70
N TYR A 41 7.58 4.07 -6.30
CA TYR A 41 8.87 4.76 -6.36
C TYR A 41 10.00 3.76 -6.68
N LYS A 42 10.76 4.04 -7.74
CA LYS A 42 11.89 3.19 -8.20
C LYS A 42 11.51 1.70 -8.34
N GLY A 43 10.37 1.41 -8.95
CA GLY A 43 9.90 0.04 -9.19
C GLY A 43 9.19 -0.62 -8.00
N GLU A 44 9.21 -0.01 -6.82
CA GLU A 44 8.63 -0.57 -5.59
C GLU A 44 7.35 0.17 -5.18
N ILE A 45 6.51 -0.49 -4.37
CA ILE A 45 5.25 0.06 -3.85
C ILE A 45 5.41 0.40 -2.36
N TYR A 46 5.00 1.61 -1.98
CA TYR A 46 5.08 2.12 -0.62
C TYR A 46 3.73 2.65 -0.15
N PHE A 47 3.49 2.59 1.16
CA PHE A 47 2.44 3.35 1.82
C PHE A 47 3.03 4.58 2.49
N ARG A 48 2.45 5.76 2.22
CA ARG A 48 2.78 7.01 2.90
C ARG A 48 1.60 7.43 3.77
N ALA A 49 1.83 7.58 5.07
CA ALA A 49 0.87 8.25 5.94
C ALA A 49 0.79 9.74 5.56
N HIS A 50 -0.42 10.24 5.33
CA HIS A 50 -0.65 11.67 5.03
C HIS A 50 -1.40 12.39 6.16
N ARG A 51 -1.73 11.66 7.24
CA ARG A 51 -2.25 12.18 8.50
C ARG A 51 -1.65 11.39 9.66
N HIS A 52 -1.82 11.89 10.89
CA HIS A 52 -1.41 11.16 12.09
C HIS A 52 -2.25 9.90 12.28
N ILE A 53 -1.60 8.76 12.56
CA ILE A 53 -2.24 7.48 12.88
C ILE A 53 -2.09 7.28 14.39
N PHE A 54 -3.17 7.46 15.13
CA PHE A 54 -3.15 7.26 16.58
C PHE A 54 -3.06 5.78 16.94
N ALA A 55 -2.52 5.47 18.12
CA ALA A 55 -2.44 4.11 18.60
C ALA A 55 -3.84 3.48 18.71
N GLY A 56 -3.99 2.27 18.18
CA GLY A 56 -5.27 1.56 18.14
C GLY A 56 -6.11 1.85 16.89
N ASN A 57 -5.76 2.84 16.07
CA ASN A 57 -6.38 3.03 14.76
C ASN A 57 -5.85 2.02 13.75
N GLU A 58 -6.74 1.55 12.89
CA GLU A 58 -6.38 0.73 11.74
C GLU A 58 -5.63 1.58 10.69
N ILE A 59 -4.64 0.96 10.04
CA ILE A 59 -4.01 1.53 8.84
C ILE A 59 -4.94 1.23 7.67
N LEU A 60 -5.47 2.29 7.05
CA LEU A 60 -6.39 2.25 5.91
C LEU A 60 -5.91 3.15 4.78
#